data_AF-A0A327PK79-F1
#
_entry.id   AF-A0A327PK79-F1
#
_cell.length_a   1.000
_cell.length_b   1.000
_cell.length_c   1.000
_cell.angle_alpha   90.00
_cell.angle_beta   90.00
_cell.angle_gamma   90.00
#
_symmetry.space_group_name_H-M   'P 1'
#
loop_
_entity.id
_entity.type
_entity.pdbx_description
1 polymer ?
#
loop_
_entity_poly.entity_id
_entity_poly.type
_entity_poly.pdbx_seq_one_letter_code
_entity_poly.pdbx_strand_id
1 'polypeptide(L)'
;MKRISTFFLIILFCGQVFAQEEVALIPQDTSYWLKEIGGGLNLNQAAFSGNWQGGGVNSVALGIYLVGRANYAKEKWSWDNTMDFIYGVVKNKGEDGRKSNDRIFLDSKVGYKINDKWNYFFAVNFLSQFAPGYEFPEDQEKMLISKFANPAYLTTSLGIEYKPNDEFSLRMSPLSPRWTFVTDTDLYLNVPNNYGVEIGETVRTEWLAFSLLADYNKKLSDNLSLMIRYQMFANYETFAFDAIDHRLDFGLTAKVSNLVNVSLTSLMIYDLDQDSKIQFSQGLALGIAFKRGNFPKKK
;
A
#
# COMPACT_ATOMS: atom_id res chain seq x y z
N MET A 1 19.12 -2.16 53.40
CA MET A 1 19.45 -3.58 53.15
C MET A 1 18.72 -4.04 51.89
N LYS A 2 19.46 -4.61 50.92
CA LYS A 2 19.03 -5.37 49.71
C LYS A 2 18.10 -4.60 48.73
N ARG A 3 18.54 -3.93 47.65
CA ARG A 3 19.27 -4.36 46.42
C ARG A 3 18.76 -5.68 45.83
N ILE A 4 17.99 -5.59 44.75
CA ILE A 4 17.85 -6.62 43.72
C ILE A 4 17.99 -5.92 42.36
N SER A 5 19.15 -6.14 41.75
CA SER A 5 19.50 -5.72 40.40
C SER A 5 19.22 -6.89 39.46
N THR A 6 18.40 -6.70 38.42
CA THR A 6 18.24 -7.70 37.36
C THR A 6 19.12 -7.30 36.19
N PHE A 7 20.23 -8.03 36.03
CA PHE A 7 21.14 -7.98 34.89
C PHE A 7 20.46 -8.65 33.68
N PHE A 8 20.39 -7.95 32.54
CA PHE A 8 20.07 -8.56 31.25
C PHE A 8 21.39 -8.88 30.54
N LEU A 9 21.66 -10.18 30.33
CA LEU A 9 22.84 -10.68 29.65
C LEU A 9 22.57 -10.68 28.13
N ILE A 10 23.20 -9.76 27.39
CA ILE A 10 23.23 -9.79 25.93
C ILE A 10 24.39 -10.69 25.52
N ILE A 11 24.09 -11.87 24.97
CA ILE A 11 25.07 -12.75 24.33
C ILE A 11 25.30 -12.23 22.91
N LEU A 12 26.43 -11.55 22.72
CA LEU A 12 27.01 -11.25 21.41
C LEU A 12 27.70 -12.52 20.89
N PHE A 13 27.08 -13.22 19.94
CA PHE A 13 27.76 -14.26 19.18
C PHE A 13 28.54 -13.60 18.04
N CYS A 14 29.84 -13.41 18.25
CA CYS A 14 30.78 -12.96 17.24
C CYS A 14 31.21 -14.18 16.40
N GLY A 15 30.55 -14.38 15.26
CA GLY A 15 30.95 -15.37 14.26
C GLY A 15 32.10 -14.83 13.41
N GLN A 16 33.24 -15.52 13.46
CA GLN A 16 34.41 -15.29 12.60
C GLN A 16 34.02 -15.52 11.13
N VAL A 17 34.16 -14.50 10.28
CA VAL A 17 34.04 -14.64 8.82
C VAL A 17 35.44 -14.86 8.25
N PHE A 18 35.67 -16.05 7.71
CA PHE A 18 36.80 -16.31 6.82
C PHE A 18 36.51 -15.64 5.48
N ALA A 19 37.31 -14.63 5.13
CA ALA A 19 37.32 -14.04 3.80
C ALA A 19 38.11 -14.95 2.86
N GLN A 20 37.43 -15.70 2.00
CA GLN A 20 38.00 -16.20 0.76
C GLN A 20 37.74 -15.17 -0.33
N GLU A 21 38.82 -14.72 -0.96
CA GLU A 21 38.81 -13.81 -2.11
C GLU A 21 38.34 -14.60 -3.33
N GLU A 22 37.02 -14.67 -3.51
CA GLU A 22 36.43 -15.19 -4.75
C GLU A 22 36.59 -14.09 -5.80
N VAL A 23 37.42 -14.34 -6.82
CA VAL A 23 37.47 -13.51 -8.02
C VAL A 23 36.07 -13.54 -8.62
N ALA A 24 35.30 -12.47 -8.37
CA ALA A 24 33.94 -12.32 -8.86
C ALA A 24 33.97 -12.25 -10.39
N LEU A 25 33.84 -13.42 -11.04
CA LEU A 25 33.23 -13.50 -12.34
C LEU A 25 31.85 -12.85 -12.18
N ILE A 26 31.70 -11.60 -12.61
CA ILE A 26 30.40 -10.94 -12.68
C ILE A 26 29.57 -11.84 -13.59
N PRO A 27 28.57 -12.59 -13.10
CA PRO A 27 27.71 -13.33 -14.00
C PRO A 27 27.01 -12.26 -14.83
N GLN A 28 27.20 -12.31 -16.15
CA GLN A 28 26.36 -11.57 -17.08
C GLN A 28 24.92 -11.91 -16.71
N ASP A 29 24.17 -10.94 -16.17
CA ASP A 29 22.81 -11.17 -15.66
C ASP A 29 21.93 -11.55 -16.85
N THR A 30 21.81 -12.86 -17.09
CA THR A 30 20.90 -13.48 -18.07
C THR A 30 19.47 -13.48 -17.56
N SER A 31 19.24 -13.03 -16.33
CA SER A 31 17.90 -12.82 -15.82
C SER A 31 17.39 -11.50 -16.42
N TYR A 32 16.49 -11.63 -17.38
CA TYR A 32 15.62 -10.53 -17.84
C TYR A 32 14.72 -9.97 -16.71
N TRP A 33 14.98 -10.33 -15.44
CA TRP A 33 14.19 -10.02 -14.25
C TRP A 33 14.93 -9.04 -13.33
N LEU A 34 14.28 -7.92 -13.04
CA LEU A 34 14.65 -7.02 -11.96
C LEU A 34 13.75 -7.30 -10.76
N LYS A 35 14.35 -7.63 -9.62
CA LYS A 35 13.66 -7.97 -8.36
C LYS A 35 14.11 -7.01 -7.27
N GLU A 36 13.14 -6.58 -6.48
CA GLU A 36 13.35 -5.66 -5.37
C GLU A 36 12.37 -5.96 -4.25
N ILE A 37 12.88 -5.92 -3.03
CA ILE A 37 12.07 -5.94 -1.82
C ILE A 37 12.54 -4.81 -0.92
N GLY A 38 11.60 -4.01 -0.46
CA GLY A 38 11.81 -2.97 0.52
C GLY A 38 10.78 -3.07 1.62
N GLY A 39 11.11 -2.58 2.79
CA GLY A 39 10.17 -2.59 3.90
C GLY A 39 10.65 -1.65 4.98
N GLY A 40 9.79 -1.42 5.96
CA GLY A 40 10.14 -0.53 7.04
C GLY A 40 9.13 -0.50 8.17
N LEU A 41 9.55 0.18 9.23
CA LEU A 41 8.78 0.48 10.42
C LEU A 41 8.67 2.00 10.53
N ASN A 42 7.46 2.50 10.65
CA ASN A 42 7.13 3.92 10.80
C ASN A 42 6.62 4.17 12.22
N LEU A 43 7.12 5.23 12.85
CA LEU A 43 6.70 5.68 14.16
C LEU A 43 6.21 7.14 14.06
N ASN A 44 5.07 7.40 14.68
CA ASN A 44 4.61 8.74 15.03
C ASN A 44 4.25 8.75 16.52
N GLN A 45 4.61 9.81 17.24
CA GLN A 45 4.38 9.92 18.66
C GLN A 45 4.09 11.37 19.06
N ALA A 46 3.11 11.53 19.95
CA ALA A 46 2.91 12.74 20.74
C ALA A 46 2.99 12.39 22.24
N ALA A 47 3.79 13.14 23.00
CA ALA A 47 4.00 12.88 24.42
C ALA A 47 3.98 14.17 25.24
N PHE A 48 3.17 14.16 26.28
CA PHE A 48 2.97 15.24 27.23
C PHE A 48 3.15 14.70 28.65
N SER A 49 3.75 15.52 29.52
CA SER A 49 3.89 15.21 30.94
C SER A 49 2.55 15.30 31.68
N GLY A 50 2.45 14.66 32.85
CA GLY A 50 1.20 14.67 33.63
C GLY A 50 0.75 16.05 34.09
N ASN A 51 1.67 17.02 34.17
CA ASN A 51 1.39 18.42 34.53
C ASN A 51 1.23 19.34 33.32
N TRP A 52 1.21 18.81 32.09
CA TRP A 52 1.08 19.61 30.88
C TRP A 52 -0.30 20.28 30.81
N GLN A 53 -0.33 21.62 30.90
CA GLN A 53 -1.58 22.39 30.93
C GLN A 53 -2.11 22.76 29.54
N GLY A 54 -1.39 22.39 28.47
CA GLY A 54 -1.78 22.73 27.09
C GLY A 54 -2.83 21.81 26.46
N GLY A 55 -3.42 20.87 27.22
CA GLY A 55 -4.53 20.02 26.74
C GLY A 55 -4.15 18.92 25.75
N GLY A 56 -2.85 18.67 25.50
CA GLY A 56 -2.39 17.63 24.58
C GLY A 56 -2.72 16.20 25.06
N VAL A 57 -3.00 15.30 24.12
CA VAL A 57 -3.26 13.88 24.38
C VAL A 57 -2.08 13.05 23.90
N ASN A 58 -1.55 12.18 24.77
CA ASN A 58 -0.47 11.29 24.39
C ASN A 58 -0.96 10.29 23.35
N SER A 59 -0.18 10.07 22.31
CA SER A 59 -0.49 9.10 21.26
C SER A 59 0.77 8.41 20.75
N VAL A 60 0.59 7.19 20.27
CA VAL A 60 1.62 6.44 19.56
C VAL A 60 0.99 5.77 18.35
N ALA A 61 1.64 5.90 17.21
CA ALA A 61 1.28 5.20 15.99
C ALA A 61 2.46 4.38 15.50
N LEU A 62 2.20 3.12 15.17
CA LEU A 62 3.16 2.19 14.59
C LEU A 62 2.62 1.75 13.23
N GLY A 63 3.46 1.88 12.20
CA GLY A 63 3.20 1.38 10.87
C GLY A 63 4.28 0.39 10.45
N ILE A 64 3.90 -0.67 9.77
CA ILE A 64 4.81 -1.59 9.10
C ILE A 64 4.42 -1.64 7.63
N TYR A 65 5.41 -1.75 6.75
CA TYR A 65 5.15 -1.98 5.35
C TYR A 65 6.21 -2.88 4.71
N LEU A 66 5.78 -3.61 3.69
CA LEU A 66 6.62 -4.43 2.84
C LEU A 66 6.18 -4.22 1.39
N VAL A 67 7.11 -3.82 0.53
CA VAL A 67 6.89 -3.58 -0.89
C VAL A 67 7.82 -4.50 -1.67
N GLY A 68 7.25 -5.32 -2.55
CA GLY A 68 7.96 -6.21 -3.46
C GLY A 68 7.71 -5.84 -4.91
N ARG A 69 8.74 -5.97 -5.75
CA ARG A 69 8.66 -5.76 -7.20
C ARG A 69 9.43 -6.86 -7.93
N ALA A 70 8.86 -7.37 -9.01
CA ALA A 70 9.53 -8.28 -9.93
C ALA A 70 9.13 -7.95 -11.36
N ASN A 71 10.07 -7.40 -12.13
CA ASN A 71 9.86 -6.86 -13.46
C ASN A 71 10.68 -7.65 -14.47
N TYR A 72 10.01 -8.35 -15.38
CA TYR A 72 10.61 -8.97 -16.54
C TYR A 72 10.54 -8.05 -17.75
N ALA A 73 11.60 -7.96 -18.54
CA ALA A 73 11.57 -7.30 -19.84
C ALA A 73 12.48 -8.02 -20.85
N LYS A 74 11.90 -8.49 -21.96
CA LYS A 74 12.63 -9.07 -23.08
C LYS A 74 11.94 -8.73 -24.40
N GLU A 75 12.71 -8.19 -25.35
CA GLU A 75 12.21 -7.78 -26.67
C GLU A 75 11.01 -6.82 -26.54
N LYS A 76 9.81 -7.25 -26.97
CA LYS A 76 8.57 -6.48 -26.87
C LYS A 76 7.73 -6.84 -25.64
N TRP A 77 8.10 -7.85 -24.88
CA TRP A 77 7.29 -8.34 -23.75
C TRP A 77 7.82 -7.81 -22.43
N SER A 78 6.91 -7.38 -21.57
CA SER A 78 7.18 -7.06 -20.17
C SER A 78 6.23 -7.81 -19.25
N TRP A 79 6.69 -8.14 -18.05
CA TRP A 79 5.83 -8.67 -16.99
C TRP A 79 6.21 -8.02 -15.67
N ASP A 80 5.39 -7.07 -15.23
CA ASP A 80 5.60 -6.29 -14.03
C ASP A 80 4.73 -6.86 -12.89
N ASN A 81 5.35 -7.17 -11.75
CA ASN A 81 4.66 -7.63 -10.56
C ASN A 81 4.96 -6.68 -9.40
N THR A 82 3.94 -6.27 -8.68
CA THR A 82 4.05 -5.42 -7.49
C THR A 82 3.26 -6.04 -6.34
N MET A 83 3.80 -5.92 -5.14
CA MET A 83 3.21 -6.40 -3.91
C MET A 83 3.37 -5.33 -2.85
N ASP A 84 2.28 -4.85 -2.26
CA ASP A 84 2.32 -3.95 -1.11
C ASP A 84 1.56 -4.57 0.06
N PHE A 85 2.24 -4.73 1.19
CA PHE A 85 1.65 -5.01 2.48
C PHE A 85 1.84 -3.80 3.37
N ILE A 86 0.76 -3.31 3.97
CA ILE A 86 0.79 -2.18 4.90
C ILE A 86 -0.10 -2.53 6.08
N TYR A 87 0.40 -2.27 7.29
CA TYR A 87 -0.40 -2.34 8.49
C TYR A 87 -0.01 -1.23 9.44
N GLY A 88 -1.01 -0.54 10.00
CA GLY A 88 -0.81 0.57 10.90
C GLY A 88 -1.82 0.55 12.04
N VAL A 89 -1.35 0.88 13.24
CA VAL A 89 -2.17 1.03 14.44
C VAL A 89 -1.82 2.34 15.12
N VAL A 90 -2.84 3.08 15.53
CA VAL A 90 -2.74 4.28 16.35
C VAL A 90 -3.39 4.01 17.69
N LYS A 91 -2.78 4.47 18.77
CA LYS A 91 -3.35 4.42 20.11
C LYS A 91 -3.22 5.77 20.79
N ASN A 92 -4.36 6.37 21.12
CA ASN A 92 -4.43 7.54 21.99
C ASN A 92 -4.55 7.11 23.45
N LYS A 93 -4.08 7.95 24.38
CA LYS A 93 -4.18 7.69 25.80
C LYS A 93 -5.66 7.68 26.23
N GLY A 94 -6.08 6.59 26.85
CA GLY A 94 -7.47 6.40 27.29
C GLY A 94 -8.36 5.73 26.24
N GLU A 95 -7.84 5.47 25.04
CA GLU A 95 -8.56 4.79 23.96
C GLU A 95 -7.94 3.42 23.64
N ASP A 96 -8.76 2.56 23.02
CA ASP A 96 -8.30 1.34 22.38
C ASP A 96 -7.41 1.64 21.16
N GLY A 97 -6.55 0.68 20.83
CA GLY A 97 -5.77 0.75 19.60
C GLY A 97 -6.68 0.65 18.38
N ARG A 98 -6.58 1.63 17.47
CA ARG A 98 -7.37 1.71 16.24
C ARG A 98 -6.49 1.40 15.04
N LYS A 99 -7.00 0.54 14.15
CA LYS A 99 -6.37 0.24 12.86
C LYS A 99 -6.37 1.50 12.00
N SER A 100 -5.21 2.00 11.62
CA SER A 100 -5.08 3.23 10.82
C SER A 100 -4.81 2.96 9.35
N ASN A 101 -4.19 1.82 9.03
CA ASN A 101 -3.95 1.34 7.68
C ASN A 101 -3.96 -0.19 7.68
N ASP A 102 -4.49 -0.79 6.63
CA ASP A 102 -4.48 -2.24 6.41
C ASP A 102 -4.67 -2.50 4.92
N ARG A 103 -3.62 -3.02 4.28
CA ARG A 103 -3.64 -3.26 2.85
C ARG A 103 -2.79 -4.46 2.49
N ILE A 104 -3.40 -5.37 1.75
CA ILE A 104 -2.74 -6.31 0.83
C ILE A 104 -3.05 -5.83 -0.57
N PHE A 105 -2.03 -5.54 -1.36
CA PHE A 105 -2.18 -5.18 -2.77
C PHE A 105 -1.22 -6.02 -3.59
N LEU A 106 -1.73 -6.70 -4.62
CA LEU A 106 -0.95 -7.49 -5.56
C LEU A 106 -1.35 -7.06 -6.98
N ASP A 107 -0.38 -6.63 -7.79
CA ASP A 107 -0.59 -6.25 -9.19
C ASP A 107 0.32 -7.12 -10.05
N SER A 108 -0.24 -7.78 -11.06
CA SER A 108 0.50 -8.53 -12.08
C SER A 108 0.06 -8.05 -13.44
N LYS A 109 0.97 -7.44 -14.19
CA LYS A 109 0.71 -6.84 -15.51
C LYS A 109 1.63 -7.43 -16.56
N VAL A 110 1.05 -7.98 -17.62
CA VAL A 110 1.76 -8.34 -18.85
C VAL A 110 1.59 -7.21 -19.86
N GLY A 111 2.70 -6.75 -20.45
CA GLY A 111 2.72 -5.69 -21.45
C GLY A 111 3.33 -6.15 -22.77
N TYR A 112 2.83 -5.59 -23.88
CA TYR A 112 3.37 -5.75 -25.22
C TYR A 112 3.69 -4.39 -25.83
N LYS A 113 4.98 -4.15 -26.13
CA LYS A 113 5.51 -2.90 -26.64
C LYS A 113 5.04 -2.62 -28.07
N ILE A 114 4.36 -1.49 -28.27
CA ILE A 114 3.97 -0.96 -29.58
C ILE A 114 5.11 -0.08 -30.11
N ASN A 115 5.55 0.88 -29.31
CA ASN A 115 6.69 1.77 -29.57
C ASN A 115 7.37 2.14 -28.25
N ASP A 116 8.32 3.08 -28.27
CA ASP A 116 9.09 3.45 -27.07
C ASP A 116 8.28 4.04 -25.92
N LYS A 117 7.03 4.48 -26.17
CA LYS A 117 6.18 5.13 -25.16
C LYS A 117 4.85 4.42 -24.93
N TRP A 118 4.45 3.50 -25.81
CA TRP A 118 3.12 2.90 -25.77
C TRP A 118 3.19 1.38 -25.74
N ASN A 119 2.40 0.79 -24.85
CA ASN A 119 2.24 -0.66 -24.70
C ASN A 119 0.75 -1.02 -24.72
N TYR A 120 0.41 -2.18 -25.27
CA TYR A 120 -0.81 -2.88 -24.83
C TYR A 120 -0.52 -3.56 -23.50
N PHE A 121 -1.53 -3.72 -22.66
CA PHE A 121 -1.35 -4.50 -21.43
C PHE A 121 -2.62 -5.24 -21.03
N PHE A 122 -2.39 -6.33 -20.31
CA PHE A 122 -3.38 -7.01 -19.48
C PHE A 122 -2.86 -7.06 -18.05
N ALA A 123 -3.71 -6.75 -17.08
CA ALA A 123 -3.36 -6.78 -15.67
C ALA A 123 -4.42 -7.50 -14.84
N VAL A 124 -3.97 -8.11 -13.75
CA VAL A 124 -4.80 -8.63 -12.67
C VAL A 124 -4.33 -7.99 -11.38
N ASN A 125 -5.27 -7.41 -10.65
CA ASN A 125 -5.06 -6.73 -9.40
C ASN A 125 -5.90 -7.38 -8.29
N PHE A 126 -5.28 -7.64 -7.15
CA PHE A 126 -5.96 -8.05 -5.93
C PHE A 126 -5.72 -7.02 -4.82
N LEU A 127 -6.79 -6.56 -4.20
CA LEU A 127 -6.76 -5.61 -3.09
C LEU A 127 -7.63 -6.14 -1.95
N SER A 128 -7.11 -6.17 -0.74
CA SER A 128 -7.91 -6.53 0.44
C SER A 128 -7.31 -5.99 1.73
N GLN A 129 -8.06 -6.12 2.81
CA GLN A 129 -7.62 -5.94 4.19
C GLN A 129 -7.38 -7.32 4.82
N PHE A 130 -6.60 -7.40 5.89
CA PHE A 130 -6.29 -8.67 6.53
C PHE A 130 -6.51 -8.73 8.04
N ALA A 131 -6.39 -7.61 8.74
CA ALA A 131 -6.66 -7.54 10.16
C ALA A 131 -8.12 -7.13 10.42
N PRO A 132 -8.73 -7.58 11.53
CA PRO A 132 -10.02 -7.07 11.96
C PRO A 132 -9.99 -5.54 12.12
N GLY A 133 -10.91 -4.85 11.45
CA GLY A 133 -11.16 -3.42 11.63
C GLY A 133 -12.44 -3.21 12.43
N TYR A 134 -12.44 -2.19 13.30
CA TYR A 134 -13.57 -1.89 14.17
C TYR A 134 -13.97 -0.43 14.06
N GLU A 135 -15.27 -0.20 14.13
CA GLU A 135 -15.85 1.10 14.46
C GLU A 135 -16.06 1.17 15.98
N PHE A 136 -15.88 2.37 16.55
CA PHE A 136 -15.95 2.61 17.99
C PHE A 136 -17.01 3.70 18.28
N PRO A 137 -18.30 3.35 18.31
CA PRO A 137 -19.36 4.28 18.73
C PRO A 137 -19.17 4.71 20.19
N GLU A 138 -19.61 5.92 20.54
CA GLU A 138 -19.39 6.47 21.90
C GLU A 138 -20.06 5.64 23.01
N ASP A 139 -21.24 5.07 22.75
CA ASP A 139 -22.09 4.41 23.76
C ASP A 139 -22.36 2.91 23.46
N GLN A 140 -21.56 2.27 22.60
CA GLN A 140 -21.78 0.87 22.21
C GLN A 140 -20.48 0.06 22.24
N GLU A 141 -20.61 -1.26 22.26
CA GLU A 141 -19.46 -2.13 22.01
C GLU A 141 -18.91 -1.89 20.60
N LYS A 142 -17.60 -2.08 20.44
CA LYS A 142 -16.94 -1.92 19.15
C LYS A 142 -17.56 -2.87 18.11
N MET A 143 -17.84 -2.34 16.92
CA MET A 143 -18.50 -3.09 15.85
C MET A 143 -17.46 -3.53 14.82
N LEU A 144 -17.50 -4.81 14.43
CA LEU A 144 -16.59 -5.34 13.40
C LEU A 144 -17.03 -4.84 12.02
N ILE A 145 -16.17 -4.10 11.33
CA ILE A 145 -16.48 -3.51 10.00
C ILE A 145 -15.68 -4.14 8.86
N SER A 146 -14.56 -4.78 9.15
CA SER A 146 -13.75 -5.49 8.16
C SER A 146 -12.94 -6.59 8.79
N LYS A 147 -12.57 -7.59 7.99
CA LYS A 147 -11.60 -8.64 8.36
C LYS A 147 -10.93 -9.16 7.08
N PHE A 148 -10.08 -10.17 7.22
CA PHE A 148 -9.43 -10.79 6.06
C PHE A 148 -10.42 -11.12 4.94
N ALA A 149 -10.14 -10.61 3.74
CA ALA A 149 -10.96 -10.80 2.54
C ALA A 149 -12.41 -10.28 2.63
N ASN A 150 -12.70 -9.37 3.57
CA ASN A 150 -14.03 -8.81 3.81
C ASN A 150 -13.89 -7.28 4.00
N PRO A 151 -13.80 -6.50 2.91
CA PRO A 151 -13.91 -6.93 1.51
C PRO A 151 -12.58 -7.39 0.89
N ALA A 152 -12.67 -8.14 -0.21
CA ALA A 152 -11.58 -8.31 -1.17
C ALA A 152 -12.04 -7.87 -2.56
N TYR A 153 -11.12 -7.35 -3.36
CA TYR A 153 -11.37 -6.92 -4.73
C TYR A 153 -10.41 -7.65 -5.65
N LEU A 154 -10.94 -8.29 -6.69
CA LEU A 154 -10.18 -8.80 -7.81
C LEU A 154 -10.56 -7.97 -9.03
N THR A 155 -9.62 -7.27 -9.64
CA THR A 155 -9.87 -6.47 -10.84
C THR A 155 -8.98 -6.97 -11.96
N THR A 156 -9.57 -7.23 -13.12
CA THR A 156 -8.81 -7.44 -14.35
C THR A 156 -8.83 -6.15 -15.15
N SER A 157 -7.83 -5.92 -16.00
CA SER A 157 -7.77 -4.70 -16.81
C SER A 157 -7.07 -4.98 -18.13
N LEU A 158 -7.71 -4.63 -19.24
CA LEU A 158 -7.16 -4.72 -20.59
C LEU A 158 -7.17 -3.33 -21.22
N GLY A 159 -6.03 -2.90 -21.76
CA GLY A 159 -5.96 -1.56 -22.32
C GLY A 159 -4.61 -1.16 -22.89
N ILE A 160 -4.38 0.15 -22.93
CA ILE A 160 -3.15 0.78 -23.41
C ILE A 160 -2.45 1.51 -22.26
N GLU A 161 -1.13 1.40 -22.23
CA GLU A 161 -0.27 2.07 -21.27
C GLU A 161 0.62 3.07 -22.01
N TYR A 162 0.55 4.33 -21.61
CA TYR A 162 1.51 5.37 -21.99
C TYR A 162 2.58 5.47 -20.92
N LYS A 163 3.82 5.13 -21.26
CA LYS A 163 4.99 5.16 -20.39
C LYS A 163 6.17 5.84 -21.11
N PRO A 164 6.23 7.18 -21.11
CA PRO A 164 7.27 7.91 -21.84
C PRO A 164 8.66 7.83 -21.19
N ASN A 165 8.72 7.48 -19.91
CA ASN A 165 9.94 7.31 -19.12
C ASN A 165 9.66 6.42 -17.90
N ASP A 166 10.65 6.23 -17.04
CA ASP A 166 10.52 5.43 -15.82
C ASP A 166 9.81 6.15 -14.65
N GLU A 167 9.49 7.43 -14.79
CA GLU A 167 8.86 8.24 -13.74
C GLU A 167 7.34 8.27 -13.88
N PHE A 168 6.82 8.24 -15.11
CA PHE A 168 5.40 8.37 -15.38
C PHE A 168 4.85 7.17 -16.15
N SER A 169 3.70 6.66 -15.72
CA SER A 169 2.88 5.75 -16.51
C SER A 169 1.40 6.09 -16.37
N LEU A 170 0.67 6.02 -17.48
CA LEU A 170 -0.78 6.15 -17.55
C LEU A 170 -1.36 4.90 -18.20
N ARG A 171 -2.14 4.13 -17.46
CA ARG A 171 -2.91 3.00 -17.94
C ARG A 171 -4.35 3.43 -18.18
N MET A 172 -4.86 3.17 -19.37
CA MET A 172 -6.26 3.40 -19.74
C MET A 172 -6.87 2.08 -20.17
N SER A 173 -7.85 1.62 -19.42
CA SER A 173 -8.44 0.29 -19.53
C SER A 173 -9.94 0.39 -19.85
N PRO A 174 -10.34 0.33 -21.12
CA PRO A 174 -11.77 0.30 -21.49
C PRO A 174 -12.50 -0.96 -21.02
N LEU A 175 -11.77 -2.02 -20.64
CA LEU A 175 -12.38 -3.24 -20.11
C LEU A 175 -11.68 -3.61 -18.79
N SER A 176 -12.36 -3.36 -17.68
CA SER A 176 -11.83 -3.60 -16.34
C SER A 176 -12.80 -4.31 -15.38
N PRO A 177 -13.22 -5.57 -15.66
CA PRO A 177 -14.11 -6.29 -14.77
C PRO A 177 -13.57 -6.36 -13.33
N ARG A 178 -14.43 -6.07 -12.36
CA ARG A 178 -14.13 -6.14 -10.92
C ARG A 178 -15.09 -7.10 -10.22
N TRP A 179 -14.53 -7.93 -9.36
CA TRP A 179 -15.26 -8.75 -8.41
C TRP A 179 -14.98 -8.26 -7.00
N THR A 180 -16.04 -7.97 -6.26
CA THR A 180 -15.99 -7.58 -4.85
C THR A 180 -16.51 -8.75 -4.01
N PHE A 181 -15.67 -9.28 -3.14
CA PHE A 181 -15.98 -10.40 -2.27
C PHE A 181 -16.24 -9.92 -0.86
N VAL A 182 -17.36 -10.35 -0.29
CA VAL A 182 -17.69 -10.25 1.14
C VAL A 182 -18.23 -11.61 1.57
N THR A 183 -17.36 -12.47 2.08
CA THR A 183 -17.69 -13.84 2.48
C THR A 183 -18.34 -13.94 3.85
N ASP A 184 -18.26 -12.88 4.66
CA ASP A 184 -18.90 -12.77 5.97
C ASP A 184 -20.35 -12.32 5.80
N THR A 185 -21.27 -13.27 5.97
CA THR A 185 -22.70 -13.04 5.75
C THR A 185 -23.36 -12.18 6.81
N ASP A 186 -22.67 -11.88 7.91
CA ASP A 186 -23.22 -11.05 9.01
C ASP A 186 -22.61 -9.64 9.03
N LEU A 187 -21.64 -9.34 8.15
CA LEU A 187 -20.95 -8.05 8.16
C LEU A 187 -21.88 -6.87 7.85
N TYR A 188 -22.93 -7.13 7.06
CA TYR A 188 -23.94 -6.13 6.71
C TYR A 188 -24.67 -5.54 7.94
N LEU A 189 -24.67 -6.26 9.08
CA LEU A 189 -25.26 -5.76 10.33
C LEU A 189 -24.53 -4.54 10.88
N ASN A 190 -23.21 -4.45 10.61
CA ASN A 190 -22.36 -3.33 11.04
C ASN A 190 -22.00 -2.39 9.88
N VAL A 191 -22.04 -2.88 8.63
CA VAL A 191 -21.76 -2.11 7.41
C VAL A 191 -22.97 -2.23 6.48
N PRO A 192 -24.01 -1.38 6.61
CA PRO A 192 -25.30 -1.58 5.94
C PRO A 192 -25.22 -1.71 4.41
N ASN A 193 -24.31 -0.96 3.77
CA ASN A 193 -24.10 -1.05 2.32
C ASN A 193 -23.34 -2.32 1.89
N ASN A 194 -22.74 -3.06 2.83
CA ASN A 194 -22.03 -4.32 2.63
C ASN A 194 -20.97 -4.26 1.49
N TYR A 195 -20.29 -3.11 1.36
CA TYR A 195 -19.34 -2.83 0.27
C TYR A 195 -19.95 -3.01 -1.14
N GLY A 196 -21.26 -2.81 -1.23
CA GLY A 196 -22.07 -2.94 -2.43
C GLY A 196 -22.50 -4.37 -2.78
N VAL A 197 -22.06 -5.39 -2.04
CA VAL A 197 -22.50 -6.78 -2.23
C VAL A 197 -23.92 -6.94 -1.67
N GLU A 198 -24.84 -7.46 -2.48
CA GLU A 198 -26.23 -7.67 -2.06
C GLU A 198 -26.32 -8.59 -0.83
N ILE A 199 -27.22 -8.27 0.11
CA ILE A 199 -27.38 -9.05 1.33
C ILE A 199 -27.85 -10.46 0.99
N GLY A 200 -27.12 -11.47 1.48
CA GLY A 200 -27.34 -12.89 1.16
C GLY A 200 -26.44 -13.40 0.03
N GLU A 201 -25.81 -12.52 -0.74
CA GLU A 201 -24.75 -12.86 -1.67
C GLU A 201 -23.36 -12.65 -1.05
N THR A 202 -22.34 -13.19 -1.71
CA THR A 202 -20.94 -13.06 -1.25
C THR A 202 -20.01 -12.44 -2.29
N VAL A 203 -20.53 -12.18 -3.49
CA VAL A 203 -19.76 -11.65 -4.62
C VAL A 203 -20.61 -10.67 -5.41
N ARG A 204 -20.15 -9.43 -5.54
CA ARG A 204 -20.63 -8.49 -6.55
C ARG A 204 -19.72 -8.54 -7.77
N THR A 205 -20.30 -8.49 -8.96
CA THR A 205 -19.55 -8.42 -10.22
C THR A 205 -19.90 -7.15 -10.97
N GLU A 206 -18.88 -6.40 -11.37
CA GLU A 206 -18.98 -5.19 -12.20
C GLU A 206 -18.29 -5.50 -13.51
N TRP A 207 -19.04 -6.01 -14.49
CA TRP A 207 -18.46 -6.66 -15.68
C TRP A 207 -17.91 -5.65 -16.70
N LEU A 208 -18.62 -4.54 -16.85
CA LEU A 208 -18.31 -3.50 -17.82
C LEU A 208 -17.85 -2.26 -17.06
N ALA A 209 -16.53 -2.06 -16.97
CA ALA A 209 -15.98 -0.90 -16.29
C ALA A 209 -14.76 -0.32 -17.01
N PHE A 210 -14.64 1.00 -16.94
CA PHE A 210 -13.44 1.73 -17.27
C PHE A 210 -12.53 1.82 -16.04
N SER A 211 -11.23 1.65 -16.24
CA SER A 211 -10.24 2.00 -15.24
C SER A 211 -9.15 2.89 -15.82
N LEU A 212 -8.73 3.89 -15.05
CA LEU A 212 -7.57 4.73 -15.32
C LEU A 212 -6.65 4.72 -14.11
N LEU A 213 -5.37 4.42 -14.35
CA LEU A 213 -4.32 4.44 -13.33
C LEU A 213 -3.16 5.29 -13.83
N ALA A 214 -2.88 6.38 -13.13
CA ALA A 214 -1.74 7.25 -13.38
C ALA A 214 -0.75 7.17 -12.22
N ASP A 215 0.48 6.78 -12.49
CA ASP A 215 1.59 6.75 -11.54
C ASP A 215 2.63 7.78 -11.93
N TYR A 216 3.06 8.59 -10.96
CA TYR A 216 4.17 9.52 -11.08
C TYR A 216 5.14 9.38 -9.91
N ASN A 217 6.30 8.80 -10.19
CA ASN A 217 7.36 8.49 -9.24
C ASN A 217 8.63 9.24 -9.64
N LYS A 218 8.93 10.33 -8.93
CA LYS A 218 10.06 11.21 -9.25
C LYS A 218 11.04 11.32 -8.11
N LYS A 219 12.32 11.17 -8.42
CA LYS A 219 13.43 11.49 -7.51
C LYS A 219 13.69 13.00 -7.63
N LEU A 220 13.25 13.78 -6.66
CA LEU A 220 13.41 15.23 -6.64
C LEU A 220 14.86 15.63 -6.31
N SER A 221 15.53 14.85 -5.46
CA SER A 221 16.97 14.93 -5.18
C SER A 221 17.49 13.58 -4.69
N ASP A 222 18.78 13.46 -4.38
CA ASP A 222 19.37 12.23 -3.84
C ASP A 222 18.71 11.71 -2.57
N ASN A 223 18.12 12.60 -1.79
CA ASN A 223 17.51 12.31 -0.52
C ASN A 223 16.01 12.63 -0.48
N LEU A 224 15.38 12.95 -1.62
CA LEU A 224 13.95 13.30 -1.65
C LEU A 224 13.26 12.64 -2.84
N SER A 225 12.21 11.87 -2.57
CA SER A 225 11.39 11.21 -3.58
C SER A 225 9.91 11.57 -3.41
N LEU A 226 9.25 11.78 -4.54
CA LEU A 226 7.82 12.04 -4.67
C LEU A 226 7.15 10.85 -5.36
N MET A 227 6.03 10.40 -4.81
CA MET A 227 5.11 9.44 -5.40
C MET A 227 3.72 10.05 -5.42
N ILE A 228 3.07 10.00 -6.59
CA ILE A 228 1.67 10.33 -6.77
C ILE A 228 1.04 9.19 -7.55
N ARG A 229 -0.07 8.64 -7.06
CA ARG A 229 -0.87 7.65 -7.76
C ARG A 229 -2.31 8.10 -7.77
N TYR A 230 -2.87 8.26 -8.97
CA TYR A 230 -4.28 8.54 -9.19
C TYR A 230 -4.96 7.34 -9.83
N GLN A 231 -6.11 6.95 -9.28
CA GLN A 231 -6.94 5.88 -9.76
C GLN A 231 -8.36 6.39 -9.98
N MET A 232 -8.94 6.01 -11.10
CA MET A 232 -10.34 6.24 -11.41
C MET A 232 -10.95 4.92 -11.85
N PHE A 233 -12.14 4.62 -11.36
CA PHE A 233 -12.92 3.47 -11.78
C PHE A 233 -14.35 3.91 -12.05
N ALA A 234 -14.88 3.54 -13.21
CA ALA A 234 -16.24 3.88 -13.60
C ALA A 234 -16.94 2.63 -14.11
N ASN A 235 -17.95 2.18 -13.38
CA ASN A 235 -18.83 1.11 -13.84
C ASN A 235 -19.76 1.66 -14.93
N TYR A 236 -19.76 1.03 -16.10
CA TYR A 236 -20.58 1.46 -17.25
C TYR A 236 -22.07 1.15 -17.06
N GLU A 237 -22.40 0.16 -16.23
CA GLU A 237 -23.80 -0.26 -15.98
C GLU A 237 -24.54 0.75 -15.10
N THR A 238 -23.82 1.42 -14.21
CA THR A 238 -24.33 2.42 -13.27
C THR A 238 -23.77 3.82 -13.55
N PHE A 239 -23.25 4.06 -14.75
CA PHE A 239 -22.49 5.27 -15.07
C PHE A 239 -23.29 6.56 -14.81
N ALA A 240 -22.88 7.27 -13.77
CA ALA A 240 -23.27 8.62 -13.43
C ALA A 240 -22.02 9.38 -12.96
N PHE A 241 -21.97 10.70 -13.12
CA PHE A 241 -20.76 11.48 -12.78
C PHE A 241 -20.36 11.39 -11.31
N ASP A 242 -21.33 11.22 -10.42
CA ASP A 242 -21.16 11.03 -8.99
C ASP A 242 -20.83 9.58 -8.61
N ALA A 243 -21.13 8.60 -9.46
CA ALA A 243 -20.83 7.19 -9.25
C ALA A 243 -19.41 6.77 -9.72
N ILE A 244 -18.53 7.72 -10.03
CA ILE A 244 -17.15 7.44 -10.42
C ILE A 244 -16.27 7.39 -9.17
N ASP A 245 -15.62 6.24 -8.96
CA ASP A 245 -14.67 6.09 -7.87
C ASP A 245 -13.39 6.86 -8.19
N HIS A 246 -12.91 7.63 -7.23
CA HIS A 246 -11.64 8.34 -7.30
C HIS A 246 -10.76 8.01 -6.10
N ARG A 247 -9.47 7.74 -6.37
CA ARG A 247 -8.47 7.56 -5.34
C ARG A 247 -7.19 8.31 -5.71
N LEU A 248 -6.65 9.06 -4.76
CA LEU A 248 -5.39 9.78 -4.91
C LEU A 248 -4.48 9.45 -3.72
N ASP A 249 -3.40 8.73 -3.98
CA ASP A 249 -2.30 8.50 -3.04
C ASP A 249 -1.18 9.52 -3.34
N PHE A 250 -0.69 10.19 -2.29
CA PHE A 250 0.46 11.08 -2.33
C PHE A 250 1.48 10.63 -1.30
N GLY A 251 2.76 10.64 -1.67
CA GLY A 251 3.86 10.31 -0.79
C GLY A 251 5.09 11.17 -1.08
N LEU A 252 5.62 11.82 -0.05
CA LEU A 252 6.90 12.51 -0.08
C LEU A 252 7.81 11.86 0.96
N THR A 253 8.94 11.30 0.53
CA THR A 253 9.88 10.62 1.42
C THR A 253 11.24 11.30 1.36
N ALA A 254 11.70 11.78 2.51
CA ALA A 254 13.03 12.34 2.72
C ALA A 254 13.93 11.31 3.41
N LYS A 255 15.05 10.95 2.76
CA LYS A 255 16.06 10.08 3.34
C LYS A 255 16.97 10.90 4.26
N VAL A 256 16.97 10.59 5.55
CA VAL A 256 17.82 11.24 6.56
C VAL A 256 19.16 10.50 6.67
N SER A 257 19.15 9.18 6.63
CA SER A 257 20.35 8.33 6.61
C SER A 257 20.11 7.07 5.78
N ASN A 258 21.08 6.16 5.71
CA ASN A 258 20.90 4.89 5.01
C ASN A 258 19.81 3.99 5.60
N LEU A 259 19.45 4.22 6.87
CA LEU A 259 18.45 3.43 7.59
C LEU A 259 17.20 4.25 7.93
N VAL A 260 17.33 5.57 8.10
CA VAL A 260 16.28 6.45 8.61
C VAL A 260 15.71 7.32 7.50
N ASN A 261 14.37 7.41 7.44
CA ASN A 261 13.65 8.31 6.56
C ASN A 261 12.57 9.08 7.34
N VAL A 262 12.09 10.16 6.73
CA VAL A 262 10.87 10.86 7.13
C VAL A 262 9.92 10.78 5.94
N SER A 263 8.67 10.40 6.17
CA SER A 263 7.66 10.30 5.11
C SER A 263 6.42 11.10 5.46
N LEU A 264 5.93 11.86 4.49
CA LEU A 264 4.63 12.50 4.49
C LEU A 264 3.75 11.78 3.48
N THR A 265 2.68 11.14 3.94
CA THR A 265 1.75 10.39 3.10
C THR A 265 0.35 10.94 3.24
N SER A 266 -0.40 10.94 2.15
CA SER A 266 -1.80 11.35 2.12
C SER A 266 -2.58 10.41 1.21
N LEU A 267 -3.84 10.15 1.58
CA LEU A 267 -4.79 9.34 0.81
C LEU A 267 -6.12 10.09 0.76
N MET A 268 -6.65 10.27 -0.43
CA MET A 268 -8.02 10.74 -0.68
C MET A 268 -8.78 9.65 -1.40
N ILE A 269 -10.00 9.35 -0.93
CA ILE A 269 -10.90 8.39 -1.56
C ILE A 269 -12.28 9.03 -1.69
N TYR A 270 -12.90 8.87 -2.85
CA TYR A 270 -14.30 9.15 -3.10
C TYR A 270 -14.89 7.90 -3.76
N ASP A 271 -15.84 7.28 -3.06
CA ASP A 271 -16.49 6.02 -3.43
C ASP A 271 -17.85 6.00 -2.72
N LEU A 272 -18.93 6.19 -3.48
CA LEU A 272 -20.28 6.30 -2.94
C LEU A 272 -20.79 4.99 -2.32
N ASP A 273 -20.24 3.83 -2.71
CA ASP A 273 -20.60 2.54 -2.11
C ASP A 273 -20.05 2.44 -0.68
N GLN A 274 -18.96 3.17 -0.37
CA GLN A 274 -18.33 3.21 0.96
C GLN A 274 -18.84 4.37 1.82
N ASP A 275 -18.76 5.61 1.33
CA ASP A 275 -19.23 6.80 2.03
C ASP A 275 -19.61 7.91 1.03
N SER A 276 -20.68 8.62 1.32
CA SER A 276 -21.14 9.77 0.53
C SER A 276 -20.16 10.95 0.46
N LYS A 277 -19.18 11.02 1.37
CA LYS A 277 -18.21 12.12 1.50
C LYS A 277 -16.81 11.67 1.11
N ILE A 278 -15.99 12.64 0.72
CA ILE A 278 -14.56 12.40 0.49
C ILE A 278 -13.90 11.98 1.81
N GLN A 279 -13.29 10.82 1.79
CA GLN A 279 -12.46 10.31 2.88
C GLN A 279 -11.03 10.81 2.69
N PHE A 280 -10.42 11.29 3.77
CA PHE A 280 -9.06 11.83 3.77
C PHE A 280 -8.25 11.27 4.93
N SER A 281 -7.02 10.84 4.64
CA SER A 281 -6.04 10.41 5.64
C SER A 281 -4.70 11.04 5.32
N GLN A 282 -4.00 11.51 6.35
CA GLN A 282 -2.65 12.06 6.24
C GLN A 282 -1.80 11.59 7.42
N GLY A 283 -0.53 11.30 7.16
CA GLY A 283 0.44 10.95 8.19
C GLY A 283 1.82 11.51 7.88
N LEU A 284 2.48 12.00 8.93
CA LEU A 284 3.92 12.28 8.94
C LEU A 284 4.58 11.25 9.85
N ALA A 285 5.60 10.54 9.37
CA ALA A 285 6.25 9.48 10.14
C ALA A 285 7.77 9.53 10.03
N LEU A 286 8.43 9.15 11.13
CA LEU A 286 9.84 8.78 11.13
C LEU A 286 9.94 7.28 10.90
N GLY A 287 10.64 6.87 9.86
CA GLY A 287 10.76 5.49 9.43
C GLY A 287 12.17 4.93 9.57
N ILE A 288 12.25 3.65 9.91
CA ILE A 288 13.41 2.80 9.63
C ILE A 288 13.07 1.95 8.42
N ALA A 289 13.88 2.03 7.36
CA ALA A 289 13.61 1.31 6.13
C ALA A 289 14.84 0.57 5.61
N PHE A 290 14.58 -0.55 4.95
CA PHE A 290 15.55 -1.27 4.16
C PHE A 290 15.06 -1.40 2.72
N LYS A 291 16.00 -1.58 1.81
CA LYS A 291 15.74 -1.83 0.40
C LYS A 291 16.83 -2.71 -0.17
N ARG A 292 16.46 -3.81 -0.83
CA ARG A 292 17.37 -4.75 -1.45
C ARG A 292 16.83 -5.17 -2.81
N GLY A 293 17.66 -5.12 -3.85
CA GLY A 293 17.27 -5.53 -5.19
C GLY A 293 18.42 -5.36 -6.19
N ASN A 294 18.20 -5.84 -7.41
CA ASN A 294 19.13 -5.68 -8.54
C ASN A 294 18.70 -4.56 -9.51
N PHE A 295 17.73 -3.72 -9.13
CA PHE A 295 17.36 -2.56 -9.95
C PHE A 295 18.55 -1.62 -10.11
N PRO A 296 18.86 -1.17 -11.34
CA PRO A 296 19.99 -0.29 -11.57
C PRO A 296 19.80 1.03 -10.84
N LYS A 297 20.86 1.50 -10.16
CA LYS A 297 20.87 2.84 -9.57
C LYS A 297 20.85 3.85 -10.73
N LYS A 298 19.82 4.69 -10.81
CA LYS A 298 19.81 5.84 -11.74
C LYS A 298 21.02 6.73 -11.42
N LYS A 299 21.88 6.93 -12.41
CA LYS A 299 23.01 7.87 -12.37
C LYS A 299 22.50 9.30 -12.39
#